data_AF-A0A1F6MQH5-F1
#
_entry.id   AF-A0A1F6MQH5-F1
#
_cell.length_a   1.000
_cell.length_b   1.000
_cell.length_c   1.000
_cell.angle_alpha   90.00
_cell.angle_beta   90.00
_cell.angle_gamma   90.00
#
_symmetry.space_group_name_H-M   'P 1'
#
loop_
_entity.id
_entity.type
_entity.pdbx_description
1 polymer ?
#
loop_
_entity_poly.entity_id
_entity_poly.type
_entity_poly.pdbx_seq_one_letter_code
_entity_poly.pdbx_strand_id
1 'polypeptide(L)'
;DGVVISGGEPTMMPDLADFMRRVKELGFLVKLDTNGNNPVMLQNIIDARLADYIAMDVKTSLAAYQTLVGDRAKAEAIRTSIEFIRASGIRYEFRSTLIKEIHTSEILRSMAESMRGADMLYLQQFRPGHTLDPQFGKYHAFSKEEMEEIADVFREQVKHVSVRV
;
A
#
# COMPACT_ATOMS: atom_id res chain seq x y z
N ASP A 1 2.04 21.80 9.54
CA ASP A 1 0.77 21.08 9.28
C ASP A 1 0.81 20.37 7.93
N GLY A 2 -0.02 19.36 7.74
CA GLY A 2 -0.05 18.59 6.50
C GLY A 2 -1.44 18.06 6.16
N VAL A 3 -1.66 17.80 4.87
CA VAL A 3 -2.91 17.28 4.32
C VAL A 3 -2.67 15.85 3.84
N VAL A 4 -3.54 14.93 4.29
CA VAL A 4 -3.56 13.55 3.79
C VAL A 4 -4.61 13.45 2.71
N ILE A 5 -4.17 13.14 1.50
CA ILE A 5 -5.04 12.86 0.36
C ILE A 5 -5.26 11.35 0.33
N SER A 6 -6.49 10.96 0.64
CA SER A 6 -6.93 9.56 0.73
C SER A 6 -8.40 9.45 0.32
N GLY A 7 -8.98 8.25 0.41
CA GLY A 7 -10.39 7.99 0.09
C GLY A 7 -10.58 7.51 -1.35
N GLY A 8 -11.31 6.41 -1.53
CA GLY A 8 -11.37 5.72 -2.81
C GLY A 8 -9.96 5.37 -3.31
N GLU A 9 -9.68 5.65 -4.58
CA GLU A 9 -8.33 5.71 -5.11
C GLU A 9 -8.04 7.12 -5.64
N PRO A 10 -7.27 7.95 -4.92
CA PRO A 10 -7.04 9.34 -5.31
C PRO A 10 -6.43 9.48 -6.71
N THR A 11 -5.55 8.55 -7.11
CA THR A 11 -4.87 8.63 -8.42
C THR A 11 -5.81 8.42 -9.62
N MET A 12 -7.09 8.08 -9.39
CA MET A 12 -8.11 8.10 -10.45
C MET A 12 -8.60 9.51 -10.78
N MET A 13 -8.39 10.49 -9.90
CA MET A 13 -8.84 11.85 -10.10
C MET A 13 -7.92 12.58 -11.09
N PRO A 14 -8.41 13.04 -12.25
CA PRO A 14 -7.57 13.68 -13.27
C PRO A 14 -6.88 14.96 -12.80
N ASP A 15 -7.48 15.68 -11.86
CA ASP A 15 -7.04 16.96 -11.31
C ASP A 15 -6.21 16.83 -10.02
N LEU A 16 -5.86 15.61 -9.60
CA LEU A 16 -5.12 15.36 -8.35
C LEU A 16 -3.82 16.17 -8.27
N ALA A 17 -3.03 16.18 -9.34
CA ALA A 17 -1.75 16.90 -9.36
C ALA A 17 -1.93 18.41 -9.18
N ASP A 18 -2.96 18.98 -9.79
CA ASP A 18 -3.28 20.42 -9.67
C ASP A 18 -3.75 20.74 -8.25
N PHE A 19 -4.57 19.87 -7.66
CA PHE A 19 -4.98 19.98 -6.27
C PHE A 19 -3.78 19.94 -5.31
N MET A 20 -2.88 18.97 -5.48
CA MET A 20 -1.67 18.86 -4.66
C MET A 20 -0.78 20.10 -4.78
N ARG A 21 -0.62 20.68 -5.98
CA ARG A 21 0.13 21.93 -6.17
C ARG A 21 -0.46 23.07 -5.35
N ARG A 22 -1.78 23.26 -5.40
CA ARG A 22 -2.47 24.29 -4.60
C ARG A 22 -2.27 24.09 -3.10
N VAL A 23 -2.34 22.85 -2.62
CA VAL A 23 -2.09 22.53 -1.20
C VAL A 23 -0.67 22.90 -0.79
N LYS A 24 0.34 22.62 -1.63
CA LYS A 24 1.73 23.01 -1.37
C LYS A 24 1.94 24.53 -1.44
N GLU A 25 1.28 25.22 -2.37
CA GLU A 25 1.31 26.70 -2.49
C GLU A 25 0.78 27.37 -1.22
N LEU A 26 -0.15 26.72 -0.50
CA LEU A 26 -0.64 27.16 0.81
C LEU A 26 0.33 26.84 1.97
N GLY A 27 1.46 26.21 1.71
CA GLY A 27 2.51 25.91 2.70
C GLY A 27 2.30 24.61 3.49
N PHE A 28 1.38 23.74 3.08
CA PHE A 28 1.15 22.46 3.74
C PHE A 28 2.03 21.35 3.16
N LEU A 29 2.44 20.41 4.03
CA LEU A 29 3.01 19.13 3.60
C LEU A 29 1.89 18.24 3.04
N VAL A 30 2.20 17.44 2.02
CA VAL A 30 1.22 16.55 1.38
C VAL A 30 1.59 15.10 1.55
N LYS A 31 0.67 14.31 2.10
CA LYS A 31 0.72 12.84 2.10
C LYS A 31 -0.26 12.30 1.06
N LEU A 32 0.19 11.38 0.21
CA LEU A 32 -0.67 10.62 -0.69
C LEU A 32 -0.84 9.18 -0.19
N ASP A 33 -2.08 8.75 -0.03
CA ASP A 33 -2.44 7.34 0.18
C ASP A 33 -2.99 6.76 -1.14
N THR A 34 -2.43 5.66 -1.63
CA THR A 34 -2.82 5.02 -2.90
C THR A 34 -2.82 3.49 -2.82
N ASN A 35 -3.57 2.82 -3.68
CA ASN A 35 -3.50 1.39 -3.92
C ASN A 35 -2.51 0.98 -5.02
N GLY A 36 -1.86 1.94 -5.69
CA GLY A 36 -0.84 1.69 -6.71
C GLY A 36 -1.36 1.26 -8.09
N ASN A 37 -2.67 1.28 -8.35
CA ASN A 37 -3.21 0.78 -9.63
C ASN A 37 -3.06 1.78 -10.80
N ASN A 38 -2.63 3.03 -10.54
CA ASN A 38 -2.35 4.04 -11.57
C ASN A 38 -0.90 4.57 -11.49
N PRO A 39 0.08 3.82 -12.03
CA PRO A 39 1.48 4.23 -12.02
C PRO A 39 1.75 5.50 -12.83
N VAL A 40 0.92 5.83 -13.83
CA VAL A 40 1.10 7.04 -14.66
C VAL A 40 0.89 8.31 -13.82
N MET A 41 -0.23 8.39 -13.11
CA MET A 41 -0.48 9.53 -12.21
C MET A 41 0.54 9.56 -11.06
N LEU A 42 0.91 8.39 -10.53
CA LEU A 42 1.90 8.29 -9.47
C LEU A 42 3.28 8.82 -9.91
N GLN A 43 3.74 8.46 -11.10
CA GLN A 43 4.99 8.98 -11.68
C GLN A 43 4.92 10.50 -11.85
N ASN A 44 3.81 11.04 -12.37
CA ASN A 44 3.62 12.49 -12.50
C ASN A 44 3.75 13.21 -11.15
N ILE A 45 3.17 12.64 -10.08
CA ILE A 45 3.23 13.18 -8.71
C ILE A 45 4.66 13.13 -8.16
N ILE A 46 5.38 12.04 -8.41
CA ILE A 46 6.77 11.84 -8.00
C ILE A 46 7.70 12.83 -8.71
N ASP A 47 7.62 12.91 -10.04
CA ASP A 47 8.48 13.76 -10.87
C ASP A 47 8.31 15.24 -10.54
N ALA A 48 7.05 15.66 -10.32
CA ALA A 48 6.72 17.02 -9.92
C ALA A 48 6.92 17.28 -8.41
N ARG A 49 7.39 16.29 -7.62
CA ARG A 49 7.61 16.36 -6.16
C ARG A 49 6.40 16.91 -5.38
N LEU A 50 5.21 16.47 -5.79
CA LEU A 50 3.95 16.94 -5.21
C LEU A 50 3.61 16.25 -3.89
N ALA A 51 4.14 15.06 -3.64
CA ALA A 51 4.04 14.37 -2.36
C ALA A 51 5.30 14.60 -1.53
N ASP A 52 5.12 14.87 -0.23
CA ASP A 52 6.18 14.85 0.78
C ASP A 52 6.25 13.49 1.49
N TYR A 53 5.18 12.70 1.39
CA TYR A 53 5.09 11.32 1.87
C TYR A 53 4.12 10.49 1.02
N ILE A 54 4.45 9.23 0.76
CA ILE A 54 3.57 8.28 0.03
C ILE A 54 3.30 7.06 0.90
N ALA A 55 2.03 6.71 1.11
CA ALA A 55 1.64 5.41 1.65
C ALA A 55 0.94 4.59 0.57
N MET A 56 1.41 3.37 0.33
CA MET A 56 0.80 2.49 -0.66
C MET A 56 0.34 1.16 -0.08
N ASP A 57 -0.89 0.77 -0.37
CA ASP A 57 -1.44 -0.52 0.05
C ASP A 57 -1.06 -1.63 -0.94
N VAL A 58 -0.30 -2.62 -0.46
CA VAL A 58 0.02 -3.88 -1.15
C VAL A 58 -0.86 -4.98 -0.57
N LYS A 59 -1.86 -5.43 -1.32
CA LYS A 59 -2.97 -6.25 -0.79
C LYS A 59 -2.72 -7.76 -0.78
N THR A 60 -1.86 -8.27 -1.66
CA THR A 60 -1.49 -9.69 -1.76
C THR A 60 -0.30 -9.84 -2.71
N SER A 61 0.08 -11.07 -3.06
CA SER A 61 1.09 -11.34 -4.09
C SER A 61 0.64 -10.81 -5.45
N LEU A 62 1.58 -10.43 -6.32
CA LEU A 62 1.26 -9.92 -7.66
C LEU A 62 0.42 -10.92 -8.47
N ALA A 63 0.67 -12.22 -8.32
CA ALA A 63 -0.08 -13.28 -9.01
C ALA A 63 -1.53 -13.42 -8.50
N ALA A 64 -1.80 -13.18 -7.22
CA ALA A 64 -3.14 -13.31 -6.63
C ALA A 64 -3.93 -11.99 -6.62
N TYR A 65 -3.35 -10.91 -7.15
CA TYR A 65 -3.89 -9.56 -6.98
C TYR A 65 -5.26 -9.38 -7.62
N GLN A 66 -5.46 -9.88 -8.85
CA GLN A 66 -6.76 -9.85 -9.53
C GLN A 66 -7.80 -10.70 -8.82
N THR A 67 -7.42 -11.88 -8.33
CA THR A 67 -8.33 -12.77 -7.58
C THR A 67 -8.88 -12.08 -6.33
N LEU A 68 -8.05 -11.30 -5.63
CA LEU A 68 -8.46 -10.61 -4.41
C LEU A 68 -9.18 -9.29 -4.66
N VAL A 69 -8.66 -8.46 -5.58
CA VAL A 69 -9.06 -7.06 -5.75
C VAL A 69 -10.08 -6.90 -6.90
N GLY A 70 -10.16 -7.88 -7.79
CA GLY A 70 -11.01 -7.90 -8.98
C GLY A 70 -10.27 -7.52 -10.26
N ASP A 71 -10.95 -7.69 -11.39
CA ASP A 71 -10.38 -7.62 -12.76
C ASP A 71 -9.75 -6.27 -13.12
N ARG A 72 -10.12 -5.20 -12.40
CA ARG A 72 -9.56 -3.86 -12.62
C ARG A 72 -8.15 -3.72 -12.05
N ALA A 73 -7.74 -4.61 -11.14
CA ALA A 73 -6.38 -4.61 -10.64
C ALA A 73 -5.42 -5.13 -11.71
N LYS A 74 -4.29 -4.44 -11.87
CA LYS A 74 -3.27 -4.82 -12.83
C LYS A 74 -1.98 -5.11 -12.07
N ALA A 75 -1.63 -6.39 -11.93
CA ALA A 75 -0.43 -6.82 -11.21
C ALA A 75 0.83 -6.06 -11.65
N GLU A 76 0.99 -5.89 -12.96
CA GLU A 76 2.09 -5.11 -13.56
C GLU A 76 2.09 -3.65 -13.09
N ALA A 77 0.92 -3.02 -13.01
CA ALA A 77 0.80 -1.64 -12.55
C ALA A 77 1.21 -1.51 -11.07
N ILE A 78 0.78 -2.45 -10.23
CA ILE A 78 1.18 -2.52 -8.82
C ILE A 78 2.70 -2.65 -8.69
N ARG A 79 3.31 -3.56 -9.47
CA ARG A 79 4.77 -3.74 -9.46
C ARG A 79 5.49 -2.46 -9.85
N THR A 80 5.07 -1.82 -10.95
CA THR A 80 5.65 -0.55 -11.40
C THR A 80 5.49 0.55 -10.35
N SER A 81 4.34 0.63 -9.67
CA SER A 81 4.15 1.60 -8.58
C SER A 81 5.06 1.35 -7.38
N ILE A 82 5.31 0.09 -7.01
CA ILE A 82 6.30 -0.26 -5.97
C ILE A 82 7.70 0.24 -6.39
N GLU A 83 8.10 -0.02 -7.63
CA GLU A 83 9.40 0.40 -8.18
C GLU A 83 9.55 1.92 -8.20
N PHE A 84 8.54 2.65 -8.69
CA PHE A 84 8.53 4.11 -8.74
C PHE A 84 8.63 4.73 -7.34
N ILE A 85 7.83 4.25 -6.39
CA ILE A 85 7.86 4.76 -5.01
C ILE A 85 9.23 4.52 -4.39
N ARG A 86 9.81 3.33 -4.53
CA ARG A 86 11.13 3.00 -3.98
C ARG A 86 12.24 3.85 -4.58
N ALA A 87 12.16 4.15 -5.88
CA ALA A 87 13.15 4.97 -6.58
C ALA A 87 12.92 6.49 -6.44
N SER A 88 11.79 6.92 -5.89
CA SER A 88 11.34 8.32 -5.89
C SER A 88 12.23 9.28 -5.08
N GLY A 89 12.94 8.78 -4.07
CA GLY A 89 13.61 9.61 -3.07
C GLY A 89 12.65 10.36 -2.12
N ILE A 90 11.34 10.15 -2.25
CA ILE A 90 10.32 10.66 -1.32
C ILE A 90 10.22 9.68 -0.15
N ARG A 91 9.90 10.14 1.05
CA ARG A 91 9.64 9.22 2.18
C ARG A 91 8.37 8.43 1.93
N TYR A 92 8.38 7.13 2.18
CA TYR A 92 7.21 6.30 1.95
C TYR A 92 7.04 5.16 2.97
N GLU A 93 5.85 4.58 2.99
CA GLU A 93 5.54 3.29 3.60
C GLU A 93 4.73 2.43 2.63
N PHE A 94 5.00 1.12 2.64
CA PHE A 94 4.03 0.14 2.16
C PHE A 94 3.17 -0.35 3.32
N ARG A 95 1.95 -0.77 3.02
CA ARG A 95 1.01 -1.32 4.00
C ARG A 95 0.34 -2.58 3.48
N SER A 96 0.10 -3.54 4.35
CA SER A 96 -0.65 -4.74 4.01
C SER A 96 -1.61 -5.09 5.14
N THR A 97 -2.91 -5.14 4.83
CA THR A 97 -3.92 -5.66 5.77
C THR A 97 -4.03 -7.17 5.59
N LEU A 98 -3.63 -7.93 6.61
CA LEU A 98 -3.49 -9.39 6.53
C LEU A 98 -4.75 -10.11 7.01
N ILE A 99 -5.21 -11.05 6.18
CA ILE A 99 -6.42 -11.86 6.35
C ILE A 99 -6.03 -13.33 6.23
N LYS A 100 -6.43 -14.18 7.18
CA LYS A 100 -5.99 -15.59 7.27
C LYS A 100 -6.28 -16.40 6.01
N GLU A 101 -7.47 -16.24 5.46
CA GLU A 101 -7.96 -17.00 4.30
C GLU A 101 -7.24 -16.63 3.00
N ILE A 102 -6.57 -15.48 2.97
CA ILE A 102 -5.92 -14.95 1.78
C ILE A 102 -4.39 -15.10 1.91
N HIS A 103 -3.83 -14.77 3.06
CA HIS A 103 -2.39 -14.60 3.23
C HIS A 103 -1.75 -15.89 3.74
N THR A 104 -1.71 -16.91 2.88
CA THR A 104 -0.96 -18.14 3.16
C THR A 104 0.53 -17.86 3.26
N SER A 105 1.30 -18.78 3.85
CA SER A 105 2.76 -18.65 3.92
C SER A 105 3.43 -18.47 2.55
N GLU A 106 2.85 -19.03 1.48
CA GLU A 106 3.33 -18.82 0.11
C GLU A 106 3.07 -17.39 -0.39
N ILE A 107 1.86 -16.87 -0.18
CA ILE A 107 1.53 -15.48 -0.51
C ILE A 107 2.43 -14.52 0.24
N LEU A 108 2.61 -14.73 1.56
CA LEU A 108 3.45 -13.88 2.40
C LEU A 108 4.91 -13.86 1.93
N ARG A 109 5.49 -15.02 1.58
CA ARG A 109 6.84 -15.08 1.00
C ARG A 109 6.94 -14.34 -0.34
N SER A 110 5.94 -14.50 -1.20
CA SER A 110 5.90 -13.79 -2.49
C SER A 110 5.75 -12.27 -2.33
N MET A 111 4.96 -11.82 -1.35
CA MET A 111 4.85 -10.42 -0.97
C MET A 111 6.17 -9.87 -0.43
N ALA A 112 6.85 -10.62 0.44
CA ALA A 112 8.15 -10.23 0.99
C ALA A 112 9.19 -10.05 -0.13
N GLU A 113 9.22 -10.95 -1.11
CA GLU A 113 10.08 -10.82 -2.29
C GLU A 113 9.75 -9.56 -3.11
N SER A 114 8.46 -9.31 -3.36
CA SER A 114 8.01 -8.14 -4.13
C SER A 114 8.36 -6.81 -3.44
N MET A 115 8.49 -6.81 -2.12
CA MET A 115 8.83 -5.65 -1.30
C MET A 115 10.32 -5.61 -0.89
N ARG A 116 11.15 -6.53 -1.40
CA ARG A 116 12.59 -6.58 -1.12
C ARG A 116 13.26 -5.24 -1.37
N GLY A 117 13.91 -4.70 -0.35
CA GLY A 117 14.61 -3.42 -0.37
C GLY A 117 13.71 -2.20 -0.16
N ALA A 118 12.45 -2.38 0.24
CA ALA A 118 11.61 -1.29 0.72
C ALA A 118 12.11 -0.73 2.06
N ASP A 119 11.88 0.56 2.29
CA ASP A 119 12.32 1.24 3.51
C ASP A 119 11.42 0.94 4.70
N MET A 120 10.10 0.89 4.49
CA MET A 120 9.12 0.73 5.56
C MET A 120 7.92 -0.09 5.10
N LEU A 121 7.51 -1.07 5.91
CA LEU A 121 6.30 -1.85 5.75
C LEU A 121 5.51 -1.88 7.07
N TYR A 122 4.21 -1.57 6.98
CA TYR A 122 3.28 -1.78 8.08
C TYR A 122 2.35 -2.95 7.78
N LEU A 123 2.39 -3.97 8.64
CA LEU A 123 1.45 -5.08 8.62
C LEU A 123 0.28 -4.74 9.53
N GLN A 124 -0.92 -4.73 8.98
CA GLN A 124 -2.15 -4.34 9.66
C GLN A 124 -3.02 -5.56 9.91
N GLN A 125 -3.50 -5.71 11.14
CA GLN A 125 -4.45 -6.77 11.47
C GLN A 125 -5.80 -6.46 10.83
N PHE A 126 -6.36 -7.44 10.12
CA PHE A 126 -7.72 -7.37 9.61
C PHE A 126 -8.75 -7.27 10.75
N ARG A 127 -9.80 -6.48 10.54
CA ARG A 127 -10.89 -6.30 11.52
C ARG A 127 -12.21 -6.81 10.94
N PRO A 128 -12.62 -8.05 11.26
CA PRO A 128 -13.91 -8.57 10.80
C PRO A 128 -15.06 -7.70 11.33
N GLY A 129 -16.06 -7.43 10.49
CA GLY A 129 -17.23 -6.61 10.83
C GLY A 129 -17.25 -5.20 10.22
N HIS A 130 -16.13 -4.70 9.69
CA HIS A 130 -16.06 -3.45 8.93
C HIS A 130 -15.60 -3.71 7.49
N THR A 131 -16.41 -4.43 6.73
CA THR A 131 -16.06 -4.87 5.37
C THR A 131 -17.03 -4.35 4.32
N LEU A 132 -16.50 -4.00 3.15
CA LEU A 132 -17.32 -3.60 2.00
C LEU A 132 -18.05 -4.80 1.39
N ASP A 133 -17.33 -5.91 1.26
CA ASP A 133 -17.90 -7.19 0.85
C ASP A 133 -18.34 -7.97 2.11
N PRO A 134 -19.63 -8.36 2.22
CA PRO A 134 -20.13 -9.17 3.33
C PRO A 134 -19.41 -10.51 3.51
N GLN A 135 -18.82 -11.09 2.45
CA GLN A 135 -18.05 -12.32 2.53
C GLN A 135 -16.86 -12.19 3.47
N PHE A 136 -16.20 -11.02 3.46
CA PHE A 136 -15.04 -10.75 4.31
C PHE A 136 -15.42 -10.66 5.79
N GLY A 137 -16.70 -10.45 6.11
CA GLY A 137 -17.20 -10.52 7.49
C GLY A 137 -17.10 -11.91 8.11
N LYS A 138 -16.89 -12.95 7.28
CA LYS A 138 -16.70 -14.35 7.71
C LYS A 138 -15.22 -14.75 7.81
N TYR A 139 -14.31 -13.85 7.43
CA TYR A 139 -12.88 -14.11 7.44
C TYR A 139 -12.26 -13.79 8.80
N HIS A 140 -11.08 -14.36 9.04
CA HIS A 140 -10.42 -14.30 10.33
C HIS A 140 -9.20 -13.37 10.29
N ALA A 141 -9.06 -12.61 11.38
CA ALA A 141 -7.85 -11.88 11.69
C ALA A 141 -6.78 -12.84 12.20
N PHE A 142 -5.51 -12.60 11.85
CA PHE A 142 -4.37 -13.18 12.57
C PHE A 142 -4.33 -12.68 14.00
N SER A 143 -3.92 -13.52 14.94
CA SER A 143 -3.62 -13.11 16.32
C SER A 143 -2.42 -12.16 16.34
N LYS A 144 -2.20 -11.49 17.47
CA LYS A 144 -1.05 -10.60 17.62
C LYS A 144 0.28 -11.37 17.46
N GLU A 145 0.34 -12.58 18.01
CA GLU A 145 1.49 -13.47 17.95
C GLU A 145 1.75 -13.91 16.49
N GLU A 146 0.72 -14.36 15.77
CA GLU A 146 0.83 -14.73 14.36
C GLU A 146 1.28 -13.53 13.51
N MET A 147 0.80 -12.32 13.78
CA MET A 147 1.22 -11.11 13.06
C MET A 147 2.72 -10.80 13.25
N GLU A 148 3.28 -11.04 14.44
CA GLU A 148 4.72 -10.86 14.70
C GLU A 148 5.55 -11.94 14.01
N GLU A 149 5.10 -13.19 14.03
CA GLU A 149 5.74 -14.28 13.28
C GLU A 149 5.74 -13.99 11.77
N ILE A 150 4.64 -13.44 11.25
CA ILE A 150 4.57 -13.02 9.85
C ILE A 150 5.54 -11.85 9.60
N ALA A 151 5.66 -10.90 10.53
CA ALA A 151 6.58 -9.78 10.38
C ALA A 151 8.03 -10.23 10.20
N ASP A 152 8.46 -11.31 10.85
CA ASP A 152 9.80 -11.88 10.67
C ASP A 152 10.08 -12.29 9.22
N VAL A 153 9.09 -12.81 8.50
CA VAL A 153 9.22 -13.15 7.07
C VAL A 153 9.59 -11.92 6.23
N PHE A 154 9.13 -10.73 6.61
CA PHE A 154 9.42 -9.48 5.89
C PHE A 154 10.69 -8.80 6.38
N ARG A 155 11.10 -8.99 7.64
CA ARG A 155 12.30 -8.35 8.22
C ARG A 155 13.59 -8.75 7.51
N GLU A 156 13.62 -9.91 6.85
CA GLU A 156 14.75 -10.31 6.00
C GLU A 156 14.87 -9.48 4.71
N GLN A 157 13.77 -8.84 4.27
CA GLN A 157 13.64 -8.21 2.96
C GLN A 157 13.41 -6.70 3.03
N VAL A 158 12.80 -6.21 4.11
CA VAL A 158 12.39 -4.82 4.27
C VAL A 158 13.14 -4.21 5.47
N LYS A 159 13.65 -2.98 5.31
CA LYS A 159 14.52 -2.35 6.32
C LYS A 159 13.81 -2.15 7.66
N HIS A 160 12.54 -1.75 7.62
CA HIS A 160 11.72 -1.57 8.81
C HIS A 160 10.34 -2.20 8.61
N VAL A 161 9.96 -3.10 9.52
CA VAL A 161 8.65 -3.75 9.54
C VAL A 161 8.00 -3.48 10.89
N SER A 162 6.76 -3.00 10.88
CA SER A 162 5.99 -2.72 12.09
C SER A 162 4.59 -3.33 11.99
N VAL A 163 4.16 -3.97 13.08
CA VAL A 163 2.83 -4.54 13.22
C VAL A 163 1.88 -3.53 13.84
N ARG A 164 0.67 -3.39 13.28
CA ARG A 164 -0.44 -2.57 13.79
C ARG A 164 -1.64 -3.48 14.03
N VAL A 165 -1.87 -3.86 15.30
CA VAL A 165 -3.04 -4.60 15.78
C VAL A 165 -4.08 -3.63 16.36
#